data_AF-A0A9N9D8M3-F1
#
_entry.id   AF-A0A9N9D8M3-F1
#
_cell.length_a   1.000
_cell.length_b   1.000
_cell.length_c   1.000
_cell.angle_alpha   90.00
_cell.angle_beta   90.00
_cell.angle_gamma   90.00
#
_symmetry.space_group_name_H-M   'P 1'
#
loop_
_entity.id
_entity.type
_entity.pdbx_description
1 polymer ?
#
loop_
_entity_poly.entity_id
_entity_poly.type
_entity_poly.pdbx_seq_one_letter_code
_entity_poly.pdbx_strand_id
1 'polypeptide(L)' 'VQGAQHRLHNTGWYKDVKKLEDIVNRDRKKRCMCQDNGIFLLEVWYDEKPEIVIPERIQKIKGFVNQAFKIFDL' A
#
# COMPACT_ATOMS: atom_id res chain seq x y z
N VAL A 1 -3.67 9.91 13.58
CA VAL A 1 -5.16 9.93 13.48
C VAL A 1 -5.55 9.23 12.20
N GLN A 2 -5.38 7.91 12.17
CA GLN A 2 -6.30 6.97 11.58
C GLN A 2 -7.34 6.64 12.63
N GLY A 3 -8.58 6.99 12.32
CA GLY A 3 -9.66 7.09 13.29
C GLY A 3 -10.25 5.74 13.72
N ALA A 4 -11.34 5.87 14.47
CA ALA A 4 -12.22 4.82 14.98
C ALA A 4 -12.81 3.86 13.91
N GLN A 5 -12.43 3.97 12.63
CA GLN A 5 -12.94 3.17 11.53
C GLN A 5 -12.62 1.67 11.64
N HIS A 6 -11.59 1.30 12.42
CA HIS A 6 -11.18 -0.09 12.59
C HIS A 6 -11.82 -0.81 13.79
N ARG A 7 -12.55 -0.12 14.67
CA ARG A 7 -13.14 -0.77 15.86
C ARG A 7 -14.32 -1.71 15.55
N LEU A 8 -14.84 -1.71 14.32
CA LEU A 8 -15.99 -2.51 13.89
C LEU A 8 -15.60 -3.80 13.12
N HIS A 9 -14.36 -4.27 13.25
CA HIS A 9 -13.79 -5.27 12.35
C HIS A 9 -14.07 -6.75 12.68
N ASN A 10 -15.00 -7.08 13.57
CA ASN A 10 -15.11 -8.46 14.07
C ASN A 10 -16.22 -9.34 13.48
N THR A 11 -17.08 -8.89 12.57
CA THR A 11 -18.09 -9.80 11.99
C THR A 11 -18.47 -9.48 10.54
N GLY A 12 -17.71 -10.01 9.57
CA GLY A 12 -18.32 -10.36 8.26
C GLY A 12 -17.84 -9.67 6.98
N TRP A 13 -16.59 -9.22 6.89
CA TRP A 13 -16.09 -8.57 5.66
C TRP A 13 -16.09 -9.47 4.42
N TYR A 14 -15.88 -10.79 4.58
CA TYR A 14 -15.71 -11.72 3.46
C TYR A 14 -16.47 -13.03 3.66
N LYS A 15 -17.78 -12.94 3.93
CA LYS A 15 -18.64 -14.14 3.91
C LYS A 15 -18.85 -14.67 2.49
N ASP A 16 -18.57 -13.86 1.47
CA ASP A 16 -18.74 -14.18 0.06
C ASP A 16 -17.37 -14.27 -0.64
N VAL A 17 -17.03 -15.47 -1.08
CA VAL A 17 -15.78 -15.79 -1.78
C VAL A 17 -15.68 -15.02 -3.09
N LYS A 18 -16.79 -14.84 -3.82
CA LYS A 18 -16.81 -14.13 -5.09
C LYS A 18 -16.48 -12.66 -4.91
N LYS A 19 -17.02 -12.05 -3.86
CA LYS A 19 -16.72 -10.65 -3.51
C LYS A 19 -15.25 -10.46 -3.14
N LEU A 20 -14.64 -11.42 -2.45
CA LEU A 20 -13.21 -11.40 -2.15
C LEU A 20 -12.38 -11.48 -3.44
N GLU A 21 -12.73 -12.41 -4.33
CA GLU A 21 -12.06 -12.56 -5.63
C GLU A 21 -12.16 -11.29 -6.47
N ASP A 22 -13.33 -10.65 -6.53
CA ASP A 22 -13.54 -9.38 -7.24
C ASP A 22 -12.67 -8.24 -6.67
N ILE A 23 -12.53 -8.17 -5.34
CA ILE A 23 -11.66 -7.17 -4.67
C ILE A 23 -10.19 -7.42 -5.04
N VAL A 24 -9.74 -8.67 -4.95
CA VAL A 24 -8.36 -9.06 -5.30
C VAL A 24 -8.06 -8.74 -6.76
N ASN A 25 -8.98 -9.07 -7.67
CA ASN A 25 -8.82 -8.79 -9.10
C ASN A 25 -8.78 -7.30 -9.40
N ARG A 26 -9.64 -6.50 -8.76
CA ARG A 26 -9.64 -5.04 -8.88
C ARG A 26 -8.33 -4.43 -8.38
N ASP A 27 -7.84 -4.88 -7.24
CA ASP A 27 -6.62 -4.33 -6.63
C ASP A 27 -5.37 -4.74 -7.44
N ARG A 28 -5.35 -5.97 -7.99
CA ARG A 28 -4.35 -6.40 -8.97
C ARG A 28 -4.36 -5.52 -10.22
N LYS A 29 -5.53 -5.25 -10.80
CA LYS A 29 -5.66 -4.38 -11.99
C LYS A 29 -5.14 -2.97 -11.71
N LYS A 30 -5.48 -2.40 -10.56
CA LYS A 30 -4.96 -1.11 -10.11
C LYS A 30 -3.44 -1.12 -10.01
N ARG A 31 -2.85 -2.18 -9.42
CA ARG A 31 -1.40 -2.31 -9.30
C ARG A 31 -0.71 -2.32 -10.66
N CYS A 32 -1.22 -3.10 -11.62
CA CYS A 32 -0.70 -3.13 -12.99
C CYS A 32 -0.77 -1.73 -13.62
N MET A 33 -1.93 -1.07 -13.57
CA MET A 33 -2.08 0.28 -14.15
C MET A 33 -1.12 1.30 -13.52
N CYS A 34 -0.88 1.25 -12.22
CA CYS A 34 0.09 2.13 -11.59
C CYS A 34 1.52 1.84 -12.07
N GLN A 35 1.91 0.56 -12.14
CA GLN A 35 3.23 0.16 -12.65
C GLN A 35 3.45 0.62 -14.09
N ASP A 36 2.47 0.44 -14.97
CA ASP A 36 2.54 0.85 -16.37
C ASP A 36 2.72 2.38 -16.51
N ASN A 37 2.21 3.15 -15.55
CA ASN A 37 2.34 4.61 -15.50
C ASN A 37 3.53 5.10 -14.66
N GLY A 38 4.43 4.20 -14.23
CA GLY A 38 5.58 4.55 -13.39
C GLY A 38 5.21 5.02 -11.97
N ILE A 39 3.99 4.76 -11.52
CA ILE A 39 3.50 5.11 -10.19
C ILE A 39 3.79 3.95 -9.24
N PHE A 40 4.58 4.22 -8.21
CA PHE A 40 4.87 3.26 -7.15
C PHE A 40 3.79 3.31 -6.04
N LEU A 41 3.15 2.18 -5.76
CA LEU A 41 2.15 2.06 -4.69
C LEU A 41 2.78 1.52 -3.40
N LEU A 42 2.38 2.11 -2.27
CA LEU A 42 2.72 1.62 -0.93
C LEU A 42 1.50 0.93 -0.29
N GLU A 43 1.60 -0.38 -0.08
CA GLU A 43 0.52 -1.19 0.52
C GLU A 43 0.72 -1.32 2.02
N VAL A 44 -0.20 -0.79 2.82
CA VAL A 44 -0.16 -0.88 4.29
C VAL A 44 -1.31 -1.75 4.76
N TRP A 45 -1.00 -2.77 5.56
CA TRP A 45 -1.98 -3.70 6.07
C TRP A 45 -2.82 -3.05 7.18
N TYR A 46 -4.01 -3.61 7.37
CA TYR A 46 -5.01 -3.11 8.30
C TYR A 46 -4.60 -3.21 9.78
N ASP A 47 -3.77 -4.18 10.12
CA ASP A 47 -3.20 -4.41 11.44
C ASP A 47 -1.94 -3.57 11.72
N GLU A 48 -1.37 -2.94 10.69
CA GLU A 48 -0.23 -2.03 10.85
C GLU A 48 -0.70 -0.66 11.37
N LYS A 49 0.16 0.00 12.18
CA LYS A 49 -0.03 1.40 12.59
C LYS A 49 0.45 2.32 11.46
N PRO A 50 -0.44 2.93 10.66
CA PRO A 50 -0.01 3.51 9.40
C PRO A 50 0.65 4.88 9.62
N GLU A 51 0.39 5.53 10.76
CA GLU A 51 1.15 6.70 11.19
C GLU A 51 2.63 6.40 11.45
N ILE A 52 3.01 5.13 11.62
CA ILE A 52 4.40 4.68 11.79
C ILE A 52 4.93 4.11 10.48
N VAL A 53 4.19 3.16 9.90
CA VAL A 53 4.66 2.39 8.74
C VAL A 53 4.79 3.25 7.47
N ILE A 54 3.91 4.22 7.26
CA ILE A 54 3.97 5.09 6.08
C ILE A 54 5.24 5.97 6.11
N PRO A 55 5.53 6.75 7.18
CA PRO A 55 6.76 7.51 7.28
C PRO A 55 8.03 6.68 7.09
N GLU A 56 8.12 5.51 7.72
CA GLU A 56 9.29 4.63 7.62
C GLU A 56 9.56 4.17 6.18
N ARG A 57 8.51 3.71 5.48
CA ARG A 57 8.64 3.26 4.10
C ARG A 57 9.01 4.41 3.16
N ILE A 58 8.44 5.60 3.37
CA ILE A 58 8.81 6.80 2.60
C ILE A 58 10.28 7.15 2.83
N GLN A 59 10.77 7.13 4.07
CA GLN A 59 12.19 7.40 4.35
C GLN A 59 13.12 6.41 3.65
N LYS A 60 12.76 5.12 3.68
CA LYS A 60 13.53 4.08 2.99
C LYS A 60 13.62 4.33 1.49
N ILE A 61 12.51 4.69 0.84
CA ILE A 61 12.49 5.05 -0.59
C ILE A 61 13.36 6.28 -0.86
N LYS A 62 13.24 7.34 -0.05
CA LYS A 62 14.09 8.53 -0.18
C LYS A 62 15.58 8.17 -0.10
N GLY A 63 15.94 7.26 0.80
CA GLY A 63 17.31 6.73 0.91
C GLY A 63 17.79 6.06 -0.38
N PHE A 64 16.97 5.15 -0.94
CA PHE A 64 17.29 4.50 -2.22
C PHE A 64 17.42 5.49 -3.37
N VAL A 65 16.48 6.44 -3.47
CA VAL A 65 16.51 7.47 -4.51
C VAL A 65 17.78 8.29 -4.41
N ASN A 66 18.13 8.79 -3.22
CA ASN A 66 19.36 9.56 -3.00
C ASN A 66 20.62 8.76 -3.35
N GLN A 67 20.65 7.46 -3.05
CA GLN A 67 21.77 6.60 -3.41
C GLN A 67 21.87 6.39 -4.93
N ALA A 68 20.73 6.18 -5.60
CA ALA A 68 20.68 6.05 -7.05
C ALA A 68 21.17 7.34 -7.74
N PHE A 69 20.70 8.51 -7.29
CA PHE A 69 21.17 9.80 -7.81
C PHE A 69 22.69 9.95 -7.70
N LYS A 70 23.28 9.58 -6.54
CA LYS A 70 24.73 9.60 -6.35
C LYS A 70 25.50 8.61 -7.24
N ILE A 71 24.92 7.46 -7.56
CA ILE A 71 25.56 6.46 -8.42
C ILE A 71 25.54 6.91 -9.88
N PHE A 72 24.44 7.56 -10.30
CA PHE A 72 24.24 7.99 -11.67
C PHE A 72 24.71 9.43 -11.95
N ASP A 73 25.29 10.12 -10.95
CA ASP A 73 25.71 11.54 -11.01
C ASP A 73 24.65 12.46 -11.66
N LEU A 74 23.37 12.16 -11.40
CA LEU A 74 22.20 12.91 -11.87
C LEU A 74 21.89 14.13 -10.99
#